data_AF-A0AA88XZQ7-F1
#
_entry.id   AF-A0AA88XZQ7-F1
#
_cell.length_a   1.000
_cell.length_b   1.000
_cell.length_c   1.000
_cell.angle_alpha   90.00
_cell.angle_beta   90.00
_cell.angle_gamma   90.00
#
_symmetry.space_group_name_H-M   'P 1'
#
loop_
_entity.id
_entity.type
_entity.pdbx_description
1 polymer ?
#
loop_
_entity_poly.entity_id
_entity_poly.type
_entity_poly.pdbx_seq_one_letter_code
_entity_poly.pdbx_strand_id
1 'polypeptide(L)'
;MNSAKIKLSRKTVKADVKNHYDHDKDFFLSFVKSYVVEALCEYFGMQTHNDMPTKNIPPDDVDETWINNTISDFIEKFVFASSTDASATCQDDQDVTVTIPLNVTLPNGSIVTLHVTRKEKKRTTYTQHDDLKHYGHTVLQLGLLFMQFLHICSTPDRQRMMSTFKFMMKILKAKNQRSKYALEILRFLCHQQSTYSLQTAHMSFYGLFVNNYGRIDGNIAADLQMEHLIRKIKTLFKNCGPNNIESSIIKKSKAIGGLMQISSNFDNSTSVITRSQKHKNKNAYDDEVKVIQELRQEQPFKCKLGRSLRKFDNIRAPAEACLDNNYYIAWIKHYQNVFTCDPSQ
;
A
#
# COMPACT_ATOMS: atom_id res chain seq x y z
N MET A 1 -12.54 -13.48 -18.81
CA MET A 1 -11.29 -12.70 -18.89
C MET A 1 -11.63 -11.29 -19.34
N ASN A 2 -11.88 -10.38 -18.39
CA ASN A 2 -12.04 -8.95 -18.65
C ASN A 2 -11.00 -8.10 -17.89
N SER A 3 -9.99 -8.72 -17.27
CA SER A 3 -8.97 -8.09 -16.43
C SER A 3 -7.84 -7.38 -17.22
N ALA A 4 -8.11 -6.96 -18.46
CA ALA A 4 -7.13 -6.23 -19.28
C ALA A 4 -7.78 -5.03 -19.99
N LYS A 5 -8.76 -4.38 -19.36
CA LYS A 5 -9.48 -3.25 -19.96
C LYS A 5 -9.28 -2.01 -19.10
N ILE A 6 -8.54 -1.05 -19.66
CA ILE A 6 -8.38 0.35 -19.23
C ILE A 6 -7.34 0.54 -18.11
N LYS A 7 -6.12 0.94 -18.49
CA LYS A 7 -5.06 1.32 -17.55
C LYS A 7 -5.45 2.53 -16.71
N LEU A 8 -6.00 3.58 -17.30
CA LEU A 8 -6.58 4.71 -16.57
C LEU A 8 -7.74 5.32 -17.36
N SER A 9 -8.88 5.50 -16.70
CA SER A 9 -9.95 6.41 -17.13
C SER A 9 -10.58 6.96 -15.87
N ARG A 10 -10.55 8.29 -15.68
CA ARG A 10 -11.16 8.94 -14.52
C ARG A 10 -12.66 8.61 -14.33
N LYS A 11 -13.32 8.10 -15.37
CA LYS A 11 -14.74 7.67 -15.33
C LYS A 11 -14.95 6.27 -14.76
N THR A 12 -13.91 5.43 -14.71
CA THR A 12 -14.00 4.03 -14.26
C THR A 12 -13.47 3.81 -12.85
N VAL A 13 -12.55 4.68 -12.40
CA VAL A 13 -12.08 4.73 -11.00
C VAL A 13 -13.21 5.28 -10.13
N LYS A 14 -13.62 4.54 -9.10
CA LYS A 14 -14.73 4.93 -8.22
C LYS A 14 -14.33 4.79 -6.76
N ALA A 15 -15.05 5.49 -5.88
CA ALA A 15 -14.86 5.32 -4.43
C ALA A 15 -15.21 3.90 -3.95
N ASP A 16 -16.02 3.16 -4.72
CA ASP A 16 -16.41 1.79 -4.44
C ASP A 16 -15.38 0.78 -4.99
N VAL A 17 -14.30 0.61 -4.22
CA VAL A 17 -13.18 -0.28 -4.54
C VAL A 17 -13.59 -1.73 -4.67
N LYS A 18 -14.64 -2.18 -3.96
CA LYS A 18 -15.06 -3.57 -3.97
C LYS A 18 -15.58 -4.00 -5.35
N ASN A 19 -16.35 -3.12 -5.99
CA ASN A 19 -16.96 -3.42 -7.28
C ASN A 19 -16.10 -2.98 -8.49
N HIS A 20 -15.07 -2.17 -8.27
CA HIS A 20 -14.20 -1.62 -9.33
C HIS A 20 -12.71 -1.91 -9.07
N TYR A 21 -12.43 -2.98 -8.31
CA TYR A 21 -11.10 -3.34 -7.82
C TYR A 21 -10.00 -3.28 -8.89
N ASP A 22 -10.21 -3.90 -10.05
CA ASP A 22 -9.19 -3.92 -11.12
C ASP A 22 -8.86 -2.51 -11.62
N HIS A 23 -9.86 -1.64 -11.79
CA HIS A 23 -9.65 -0.27 -12.25
C HIS A 23 -8.97 0.60 -11.19
N ASP A 24 -9.38 0.44 -9.93
CA ASP A 24 -8.80 1.21 -8.82
C ASP A 24 -7.37 0.73 -8.51
N LYS A 25 -7.10 -0.57 -8.66
CA LYS A 25 -5.77 -1.16 -8.57
C LYS A 25 -4.85 -0.59 -9.65
N ASP A 26 -5.27 -0.60 -10.91
CA ASP A 26 -4.45 -0.10 -12.03
C ASP A 26 -4.16 1.40 -11.88
N PHE A 27 -5.16 2.19 -11.48
CA PHE A 27 -4.98 3.60 -11.13
C PHE A 27 -3.98 3.78 -9.99
N PHE A 28 -4.14 3.06 -8.89
CA PHE A 28 -3.26 3.16 -7.72
C PHE A 28 -1.81 2.80 -8.07
N LEU A 29 -1.58 1.77 -8.88
CA LEU A 29 -0.24 1.39 -9.32
C LEU A 29 0.41 2.49 -10.17
N SER A 30 -0.35 3.12 -11.06
CA SER A 30 0.13 4.23 -11.87
C SER A 30 0.44 5.48 -11.03
N PHE A 31 -0.43 5.77 -10.07
CA PHE A 31 -0.24 6.85 -9.11
C PHE A 31 1.03 6.65 -8.25
N VAL A 32 1.24 5.45 -7.73
CA VAL A 32 2.44 5.10 -6.96
C VAL A 32 3.70 5.23 -7.81
N LYS A 33 3.69 4.77 -9.07
CA LYS A 33 4.83 4.94 -9.99
C LYS A 33 5.17 6.41 -10.19
N SER A 34 4.17 7.28 -10.28
CA SER A 34 4.39 8.72 -10.40
C SER A 34 5.08 9.30 -9.17
N TYR A 35 4.71 8.85 -7.97
CA TYR A 35 5.41 9.20 -6.72
C TYR A 35 6.84 8.65 -6.65
N VAL A 36 7.07 7.44 -7.16
CA VAL A 36 8.42 6.86 -7.25
C VAL A 36 9.29 7.71 -8.17
N VAL A 37 8.78 8.11 -9.34
CA VAL A 37 9.51 8.99 -10.27
C VAL A 37 9.83 10.33 -9.62
N GLU A 38 8.87 10.96 -8.92
CA GLU A 38 9.13 12.23 -8.22
C GLU A 38 10.17 12.06 -7.10
N ALA A 39 10.11 10.97 -6.34
CA ALA A 39 11.09 10.67 -5.30
C ALA A 39 12.49 10.46 -5.89
N LEU A 40 12.60 9.77 -7.02
CA LEU A 40 13.86 9.59 -7.75
C LEU A 40 14.39 10.93 -8.28
N CYS A 41 13.52 11.77 -8.85
CA CYS A 41 13.91 13.11 -9.28
C CYS A 41 14.45 13.94 -8.11
N GLU A 42 13.82 13.86 -6.94
CA GLU A 42 14.30 14.55 -5.74
C GLU A 42 15.61 13.97 -5.20
N TYR A 43 15.77 12.64 -5.21
CA TYR A 43 16.97 11.96 -4.75
C TYR A 43 18.19 12.28 -5.63
N PHE A 44 18.01 12.23 -6.95
CA PHE A 44 19.06 12.51 -7.94
C PHE A 44 19.17 14.00 -8.30
N GLY A 45 18.32 14.87 -7.76
CA GLY A 45 18.35 16.32 -8.02
C GLY A 45 17.97 16.72 -9.45
N MET A 46 17.08 15.96 -10.09
CA MET A 46 16.57 16.22 -11.44
C MET A 46 15.36 17.18 -11.37
N GLN A 47 15.23 18.12 -12.33
CA GLN A 47 14.04 19.00 -12.39
C GLN A 47 12.90 18.38 -13.19
N THR A 48 13.24 17.60 -14.21
CA THR A 48 12.32 16.77 -14.99
C THR A 48 12.80 15.33 -15.02
N HIS A 49 11.89 14.40 -15.35
CA HIS A 49 12.24 12.97 -15.47
C HIS A 49 13.23 12.66 -16.60
N ASN A 50 13.52 13.61 -17.49
CA ASN A 50 14.48 13.46 -18.59
C ASN A 50 15.81 14.17 -18.33
N ASP A 51 15.96 14.86 -17.21
CA ASP A 51 17.20 15.59 -16.90
C ASP A 51 18.32 14.66 -16.44
N MET A 52 19.56 15.16 -16.46
CA MET A 52 20.68 14.43 -15.87
C MET A 52 20.69 14.58 -14.33
N PRO A 53 21.10 13.53 -13.59
CA PRO A 53 21.32 13.61 -12.15
C PRO A 53 22.31 14.71 -11.77
N THR A 54 21.99 15.49 -10.74
CA THR A 54 22.88 16.49 -10.13
C THR A 54 23.33 16.11 -8.72
N LYS A 55 22.69 15.10 -8.11
CA LYS A 55 22.98 14.54 -6.80
C LYS A 55 23.06 13.01 -6.91
N ASN A 56 23.81 12.38 -6.01
CA ASN A 56 23.96 10.92 -5.94
C ASN A 56 24.30 10.31 -7.32
N ILE A 57 25.23 10.94 -8.03
CA ILE A 57 25.57 10.58 -9.41
C ILE A 57 26.20 9.19 -9.41
N PRO A 58 25.77 8.28 -10.31
CA PRO A 58 26.40 6.98 -10.44
C PRO A 58 27.89 7.13 -10.80
N PRO A 59 28.78 6.32 -10.21
CA PRO A 59 30.18 6.23 -10.64
C PRO A 59 30.26 5.69 -12.08
N ASP A 60 31.39 5.92 -12.73
CA ASP A 60 31.62 5.48 -14.12
C ASP A 60 31.50 3.95 -14.28
N ASP A 61 31.87 3.19 -13.23
CA ASP A 61 31.65 1.75 -13.13
C ASP A 61 30.65 1.46 -12.01
N VAL A 62 29.43 1.12 -12.40
CA VAL A 62 28.33 0.86 -11.46
C VAL A 62 28.39 -0.60 -11.03
N ASP A 63 28.85 -0.82 -9.80
CA ASP A 63 28.88 -2.14 -9.18
C ASP A 63 27.62 -2.45 -8.35
N GLU A 64 27.44 -3.73 -8.01
CA GLU A 64 26.29 -4.20 -7.22
C GLU A 64 26.25 -3.57 -5.82
N THR A 65 27.41 -3.27 -5.24
CA THR A 65 27.54 -2.61 -3.94
C THR A 65 27.00 -1.19 -3.97
N TRP A 66 27.33 -0.40 -5.00
CA TRP A 66 26.80 0.94 -5.18
C TRP A 66 25.29 0.91 -5.38
N ILE A 67 24.77 -0.01 -6.19
CA ILE A 67 23.32 -0.17 -6.41
C ILE A 67 22.61 -0.46 -5.09
N ASN A 68 23.10 -1.44 -4.32
CA ASN A 68 22.48 -1.83 -3.05
C ASN A 68 22.53 -0.71 -2.01
N ASN A 69 23.63 0.03 -1.91
CA ASN A 69 23.76 1.17 -1.01
C ASN A 69 22.82 2.31 -1.42
N THR A 70 22.78 2.64 -2.70
CA THR A 70 21.92 3.70 -3.26
C THR A 70 20.44 3.37 -3.06
N ILE A 71 20.04 2.13 -3.30
CA ILE A 71 18.66 1.67 -3.06
C ILE A 71 18.34 1.69 -1.57
N SER A 72 19.26 1.26 -0.70
CA SER A 72 19.05 1.28 0.75
C SER A 72 18.87 2.72 1.26
N ASP A 73 19.73 3.64 0.86
CA ASP A 73 19.64 5.07 1.19
C ASP A 73 18.32 5.68 0.68
N PHE A 74 17.91 5.34 -0.55
CA PHE A 74 16.64 5.78 -1.10
C PHE A 74 15.45 5.27 -0.29
N ILE A 75 15.46 3.98 0.06
CA ILE A 75 14.40 3.34 0.85
C ILE A 75 14.32 3.96 2.25
N GLU A 76 15.45 4.14 2.93
CA GLU A 76 15.49 4.78 4.25
C GLU A 76 14.94 6.20 4.21
N LYS A 77 15.37 7.00 3.22
CA LYS A 77 15.00 8.41 3.10
C LYS A 77 13.53 8.63 2.70
N PHE A 78 12.99 7.81 1.80
CA PHE A 78 11.66 8.06 1.22
C PHE A 78 10.58 7.07 1.65
N VAL A 79 10.92 5.83 1.96
CA VAL A 79 9.96 4.76 2.29
C VAL A 79 9.82 4.59 3.79
N PHE A 80 10.94 4.60 4.53
CA PHE A 80 10.99 4.48 5.98
C PHE A 80 11.28 5.80 6.71
N ALA A 81 10.95 6.93 6.06
CA ALA A 81 11.19 8.27 6.60
C ALA A 81 10.70 8.38 8.05
N SER A 82 11.55 8.92 8.92
CA SER A 82 11.22 9.04 10.35
C SER A 82 10.14 10.11 10.55
N SER A 83 9.31 9.94 11.59
CA SER A 83 8.28 10.92 11.96
C SER A 83 8.86 12.31 12.30
N THR A 84 10.12 12.35 12.69
CA THR A 84 10.89 13.58 12.95
C THR A 84 11.28 14.34 11.69
N ASP A 85 11.46 13.67 10.55
CA ASP A 85 11.96 14.30 9.32
C ASP A 85 10.94 15.22 8.63
N ALA A 86 9.66 15.10 8.99
CA ALA A 86 8.54 15.84 8.38
C ALA A 86 7.93 16.91 9.31
N SER A 87 8.63 17.21 10.41
CA SER A 87 8.23 18.17 11.42
C SER A 87 9.15 19.39 11.37
N ALA A 88 8.62 20.58 11.13
CA ALA A 88 9.38 21.83 11.19
C ALA A 88 9.12 22.53 12.53
N THR A 89 10.19 22.87 13.24
CA THR A 89 10.12 23.61 14.50
C THR A 89 9.95 25.10 14.20
N CYS A 90 8.79 25.67 14.54
CA CYS A 90 8.53 27.10 14.43
C CYS A 90 8.74 27.77 15.79
N GLN A 91 9.28 28.98 15.76
CA GLN A 91 9.40 29.85 16.92
C GLN A 91 8.50 31.07 16.66
N ASP A 92 7.47 31.25 17.48
CA ASP A 92 6.74 32.52 17.56
C ASP A 92 7.03 33.19 18.91
N ASP A 93 7.34 34.48 18.85
CA ASP A 93 7.38 35.36 20.01
C ASP A 93 5.96 35.87 20.26
N GLN A 94 5.27 35.36 21.28
CA GLN A 94 4.01 35.95 21.73
C GLN A 94 4.26 36.95 22.87
N ASP A 95 3.71 38.16 22.72
CA ASP A 95 3.67 39.16 23.78
C ASP A 95 2.63 38.72 24.84
N VAL A 96 3.09 38.17 25.96
CA VAL A 96 2.23 37.83 27.08
C VAL A 96 2.25 38.99 28.08
N THR A 97 1.06 39.49 28.41
CA THR A 97 0.94 40.55 29.44
C THR A 97 0.86 39.88 30.80
N VAL A 98 1.91 40.04 31.62
CA VAL A 98 1.99 39.52 32.98
C VAL A 98 1.64 40.64 33.95
N THR A 99 0.68 40.39 34.84
CA THR A 99 0.27 41.35 35.88
C THR A 99 0.93 40.98 37.20
N ILE A 100 1.78 41.85 37.73
CA ILE A 100 2.50 41.64 38.99
C ILE A 100 1.86 42.52 40.08
N PRO A 101 1.40 41.94 41.20
CA PRO A 101 0.89 42.71 42.32
C PRO A 101 2.05 43.29 43.15
N LEU A 102 2.08 44.62 43.29
CA LEU A 102 3.01 45.38 44.11
C LEU A 102 2.26 45.91 45.34
N ASN A 103 2.61 45.43 46.51
CA ASN A 103 2.03 45.90 47.77
C ASN A 103 2.77 47.14 48.25
N VAL A 104 2.07 48.28 48.32
CA VAL A 104 2.61 49.54 48.84
C VAL A 104 1.94 49.85 50.17
N THR A 105 2.75 50.04 51.21
CA THR A 105 2.28 50.42 52.53
C THR A 105 2.16 51.94 52.62
N LEU A 106 0.96 52.44 52.86
CA LEU A 106 0.70 53.87 53.05
C LEU A 106 1.16 54.33 54.46
N PRO A 107 1.39 55.64 54.66
CA PRO A 107 1.84 56.19 55.95
C PRO A 107 0.90 55.91 57.13
N ASN A 108 -0.36 55.56 56.87
CA ASN A 108 -1.37 55.19 57.85
C ASN A 108 -1.38 53.68 58.19
N GLY A 109 -0.40 52.90 57.71
CA GLY A 109 -0.28 51.46 57.97
C GLY A 109 -1.14 50.56 57.07
N SER A 110 -1.91 51.13 56.14
CA SER A 110 -2.75 50.36 55.20
C SER A 110 -1.93 49.88 54.01
N ILE A 111 -2.15 48.64 53.55
CA ILE A 111 -1.47 48.08 52.38
C ILE A 111 -2.40 48.18 51.16
N VAL A 112 -1.92 48.80 50.09
CA VAL A 112 -2.61 48.86 48.79
C VAL A 112 -1.85 48.02 47.78
N THR A 113 -2.54 47.08 47.13
CA THR A 113 -1.98 46.24 46.08
C THR A 113 -2.17 46.87 44.71
N LEU A 114 -1.11 47.42 44.14
CA LEU A 114 -1.08 47.95 42.78
C LEU A 114 -0.77 46.83 41.80
N HIS A 115 -1.53 46.71 40.71
CA HIS A 115 -1.30 45.70 39.70
C HIS A 115 -0.53 46.31 38.52
N VAL A 116 0.76 45.99 38.41
CA VAL A 116 1.64 46.50 37.34
C VAL A 116 1.64 45.49 36.19
N THR A 117 1.20 45.92 35.00
CA THR A 117 1.23 45.08 33.79
C THR A 117 2.56 45.23 33.06
N ARG A 118 3.30 44.13 32.88
CA ARG A 118 4.52 44.07 32.07
C ARG A 118 4.30 43.17 30.85
N LYS A 119 4.72 43.61 29.67
CA LYS A 119 4.78 42.75 28.48
C LYS A 119 6.07 41.93 28.54
N GLU A 120 5.95 40.62 28.63
CA GLU A 120 7.08 39.70 28.54
C GLU A 120 6.97 38.89 27.23
N LYS A 121 8.09 38.77 26.52
CA LYS A 121 8.17 37.93 25.31
C LYS A 121 8.26 36.48 25.74
N LYS A 122 7.19 35.72 25.57
CA LYS A 122 7.20 34.27 25.80
C LYS A 122 7.46 33.58 24.47
N ARG A 123 8.63 32.97 24.33
CA ARG A 123 8.95 32.10 23.19
C ARG A 123 8.08 30.85 23.25
N THR A 124 7.15 30.72 22.30
CA THR A 124 6.38 29.49 22.10
C THR A 124 6.93 28.74 20.92
N THR A 125 7.49 27.56 21.18
CA THR A 125 7.93 26.63 20.16
C THR A 125 6.75 25.72 19.81
N TYR A 126 6.29 25.70 18.55
CA TYR A 126 5.32 24.72 18.07
C TYR A 126 5.82 23.99 16.84
N THR A 127 5.44 22.72 16.74
CA THR A 127 5.83 21.85 15.63
C THR A 127 4.73 21.92 14.57
N GLN A 128 5.02 22.53 13.41
CA GLN A 128 4.12 22.42 12.25
C GLN A 128 4.48 21.17 11.45
N HIS A 129 3.47 20.31 11.25
CA HIS A 129 3.60 19.13 10.40
C HIS A 129 3.26 19.50 8.94
N ASP A 130 4.08 19.00 8.00
CA ASP A 130 3.79 19.11 6.56
C ASP A 130 2.94 17.89 6.14
N ASP A 131 1.62 18.05 6.05
CA ASP A 131 0.70 16.94 5.74
C ASP A 131 0.97 16.35 4.35
N LEU A 132 1.38 17.18 3.39
CA LEU A 132 1.68 16.73 2.02
C LEU A 132 2.94 15.86 2.00
N LYS A 133 3.95 16.22 2.80
CA LYS A 133 5.14 15.39 2.96
C LYS A 133 4.83 14.04 3.62
N HIS A 134 4.06 14.05 4.71
CA HIS A 134 3.63 12.81 5.35
C HIS A 134 2.77 11.94 4.41
N TYR A 135 1.92 12.56 3.59
CA TYR A 135 1.15 11.87 2.56
C TYR A 135 2.07 11.20 1.54
N GLY A 136 3.05 11.92 0.99
CA GLY A 136 3.97 11.38 -0.01
C GLY A 136 4.75 10.17 0.48
N HIS A 137 5.30 10.23 1.70
CA HIS A 137 5.97 9.09 2.32
C HIS A 137 5.01 7.91 2.55
N THR A 138 3.78 8.18 2.98
CA THR A 138 2.75 7.14 3.19
C THR A 138 2.36 6.47 1.87
N VAL A 139 2.22 7.23 0.78
CA VAL A 139 1.92 6.69 -0.56
C VAL A 139 3.03 5.76 -1.03
N LEU A 140 4.30 6.14 -0.87
CA LEU A 140 5.42 5.27 -1.22
C LEU A 140 5.46 4.01 -0.36
N GLN A 141 5.32 4.14 0.96
CA GLN A 141 5.37 3.01 1.87
C GLN A 141 4.28 1.98 1.58
N LEU A 142 3.03 2.42 1.47
CA LEU A 142 1.90 1.52 1.18
C LEU A 142 1.90 1.04 -0.27
N GLY A 143 2.28 1.91 -1.20
CA GLY A 143 2.33 1.61 -2.63
C GLY A 143 3.36 0.54 -2.98
N LEU A 144 4.59 0.70 -2.50
CA LEU A 144 5.66 -0.27 -2.73
C LEU A 144 5.37 -1.60 -2.01
N LEU A 145 4.79 -1.56 -0.81
CA LEU A 145 4.35 -2.78 -0.13
C LEU A 145 3.29 -3.54 -0.95
N PHE A 146 2.31 -2.82 -1.49
CA PHE A 146 1.27 -3.43 -2.31
C PHE A 146 1.83 -3.97 -3.63
N MET A 147 2.75 -3.24 -4.27
CA MET A 147 3.45 -3.72 -5.46
C MET A 147 4.26 -5.00 -5.18
N GLN A 148 4.97 -5.06 -4.06
CA GLN A 148 5.69 -6.25 -3.63
C GLN A 148 4.73 -7.43 -3.44
N PHE A 149 3.59 -7.21 -2.80
CA PHE A 149 2.57 -8.24 -2.62
C PHE A 149 2.03 -8.76 -3.97
N LEU A 150 1.69 -7.87 -4.91
CA LEU A 150 1.24 -8.27 -6.25
C LEU A 150 2.32 -9.03 -7.04
N HIS A 151 3.58 -8.63 -6.88
CA HIS A 151 4.71 -9.33 -7.48
C HIS A 151 4.83 -10.74 -6.92
N ILE A 152 4.67 -10.92 -5.60
CA ILE A 152 4.68 -12.25 -4.99
C ILE A 152 3.53 -13.10 -5.52
N CYS A 153 2.34 -12.53 -5.76
CA CYS A 153 1.25 -13.28 -6.37
C CYS A 153 1.57 -13.80 -7.78
N SER A 154 2.38 -13.07 -8.54
CA SER A 154 2.78 -13.43 -9.90
C SER A 154 4.01 -14.36 -9.93
N THR A 155 4.93 -14.14 -8.99
CA THR A 155 6.17 -14.92 -8.78
C THR A 155 6.27 -15.30 -7.30
N PRO A 156 5.63 -16.41 -6.89
CA PRO A 156 5.54 -16.81 -5.48
C PRO A 156 6.91 -17.13 -4.89
N ASP A 157 7.22 -16.45 -3.79
CA ASP A 157 8.39 -16.70 -2.96
C ASP A 157 7.95 -16.66 -1.50
N ARG A 158 8.13 -17.77 -0.80
CA ARG A 158 7.65 -17.94 0.59
C ARG A 158 8.35 -16.96 1.53
N GLN A 159 9.66 -16.81 1.43
CA GLN A 159 10.43 -15.96 2.33
C GLN A 159 10.03 -14.49 2.16
N ARG A 160 9.90 -14.04 0.92
CA ARG A 160 9.39 -12.71 0.59
C ARG A 160 7.97 -12.49 1.11
N MET A 161 7.10 -13.49 0.99
CA MET A 161 5.74 -13.41 1.55
C MET A 161 5.75 -13.25 3.06
N MET A 162 6.56 -14.04 3.79
CA MET A 162 6.63 -13.94 5.26
C MET A 162 7.02 -12.53 5.71
N SER A 163 8.06 -11.96 5.10
CA SER A 163 8.50 -10.59 5.41
C SER A 163 7.44 -9.54 5.06
N THR A 164 6.84 -9.67 3.87
CA THR A 164 5.77 -8.78 3.38
C THR A 164 4.56 -8.81 4.31
N PHE A 165 4.13 -10.00 4.74
CA PHE A 165 2.99 -10.19 5.63
C PHE A 165 3.25 -9.67 7.04
N LYS A 166 4.45 -9.87 7.60
CA LYS A 166 4.82 -9.27 8.89
C LYS A 166 4.68 -7.76 8.86
N PHE A 167 5.13 -7.11 7.78
CA PHE A 167 5.03 -5.67 7.64
C PHE A 167 3.58 -5.20 7.39
N MET A 168 2.85 -5.86 6.50
CA MET A 168 1.44 -5.58 6.22
C MET A 168 0.56 -5.75 7.48
N MET A 169 0.83 -6.76 8.30
CA MET A 169 0.16 -6.98 9.59
C MET A 169 0.35 -5.80 10.55
N LYS A 170 1.58 -5.26 10.67
CA LYS A 170 1.87 -4.07 11.50
C LYS A 170 1.04 -2.88 11.04
N ILE A 171 1.03 -2.58 9.75
CA ILE A 171 0.28 -1.46 9.17
C ILE A 171 -1.23 -1.62 9.41
N LEU A 172 -1.79 -2.80 9.12
CA LEU A 172 -3.21 -3.08 9.29
C LEU A 172 -3.65 -2.95 10.75
N LYS A 173 -2.79 -3.37 11.69
CA LYS A 173 -3.04 -3.27 13.13
C LYS A 173 -2.89 -1.85 13.66
N ALA A 174 -1.96 -1.07 13.11
CA ALA A 174 -1.76 0.34 13.46
C ALA A 174 -2.97 1.22 13.10
N LYS A 175 -3.58 0.97 11.93
CA LYS A 175 -4.74 1.73 11.46
C LYS A 175 -6.08 1.21 12.01
N ASN A 176 -6.19 -0.09 12.28
CA ASN A 176 -7.39 -0.69 12.83
C ASN A 176 -7.06 -1.74 13.90
N GLN A 177 -7.33 -1.41 15.16
CA GLN A 177 -7.09 -2.32 16.28
C GLN A 177 -7.87 -3.64 16.17
N ARG A 178 -8.99 -3.68 15.46
CA ARG A 178 -9.82 -4.90 15.24
C ARG A 178 -9.73 -5.41 13.81
N SER A 179 -8.58 -5.21 13.15
CA SER A 179 -8.38 -5.67 11.78
C SER A 179 -8.46 -7.20 11.68
N LYS A 180 -9.54 -7.69 11.05
CA LYS A 180 -9.71 -9.11 10.69
C LYS A 180 -8.57 -9.58 9.78
N TYR A 181 -8.12 -8.74 8.86
CA TYR A 181 -7.02 -9.04 7.97
C TYR A 181 -5.69 -9.21 8.72
N ALA A 182 -5.41 -8.38 9.72
CA ALA A 182 -4.22 -8.56 10.55
C ALA A 182 -4.26 -9.89 11.31
N LEU A 183 -5.44 -10.29 11.81
CA LEU A 183 -5.62 -11.56 12.51
C LEU A 183 -5.41 -12.77 11.59
N GLU A 184 -5.95 -12.75 10.36
CA GLU A 184 -5.73 -13.84 9.40
C GLU A 184 -4.28 -13.92 8.95
N ILE A 185 -3.59 -12.78 8.79
CA ILE A 185 -2.15 -12.77 8.53
C ILE A 185 -1.38 -13.38 9.71
N LEU A 186 -1.74 -13.02 10.95
CA LEU A 186 -1.12 -13.61 12.14
C LEU A 186 -1.31 -15.12 12.18
N ARG A 187 -2.55 -15.60 11.96
CA ARG A 187 -2.87 -17.02 11.88
C ARG A 187 -2.00 -17.70 10.82
N PHE A 188 -1.93 -17.13 9.62
CA PHE A 188 -1.12 -17.69 8.54
C PHE A 188 0.37 -17.75 8.93
N LEU A 189 0.93 -16.69 9.51
CA LEU A 189 2.32 -16.66 9.98
C LEU A 189 2.58 -17.70 11.08
N CYS A 190 1.69 -17.85 12.05
CA CYS A 190 1.80 -18.87 13.10
C CYS A 190 1.86 -20.29 12.51
N HIS A 191 0.96 -20.61 11.58
CA HIS A 191 0.98 -21.92 10.93
C HIS A 191 2.24 -22.13 10.10
N GLN A 192 2.65 -21.13 9.32
CA GLN A 192 3.82 -21.20 8.44
C GLN A 192 5.15 -21.31 9.19
N GLN A 193 5.26 -20.71 10.38
CA GLN A 193 6.51 -20.62 11.13
C GLN A 193 6.60 -21.56 12.34
N SER A 194 5.47 -22.06 12.86
CA SER A 194 5.45 -22.79 14.13
C SER A 194 4.64 -24.09 14.11
N THR A 195 3.46 -24.11 13.47
CA THR A 195 2.58 -25.29 13.53
C THR A 195 2.87 -26.32 12.44
N TYR A 196 3.10 -25.87 11.20
CA TYR A 196 3.28 -26.78 10.08
C TYR A 196 4.70 -27.36 10.03
N SER A 197 4.80 -28.62 9.59
CA SER A 197 6.05 -29.17 9.11
C SER A 197 6.56 -28.36 7.90
N LEU A 198 7.86 -28.42 7.62
CA LEU A 198 8.44 -27.70 6.49
C LEU A 198 7.75 -28.03 5.16
N GLN A 199 7.44 -29.31 4.94
CA GLN A 199 6.73 -29.77 3.74
C GLN A 199 5.31 -29.18 3.67
N THR A 200 4.53 -29.28 4.75
CA THR A 200 3.16 -28.75 4.79
C THR A 200 3.15 -27.23 4.64
N ALA A 201 4.11 -26.52 5.23
CA ALA A 201 4.27 -25.08 5.07
C ALA A 201 4.52 -24.70 3.61
N HIS A 202 5.41 -25.42 2.92
CA HIS A 202 5.67 -25.20 1.50
C HIS A 202 4.45 -25.51 0.63
N MET A 203 3.81 -26.67 0.83
CA MET A 203 2.64 -27.06 0.04
C MET A 203 1.47 -26.09 0.24
N SER A 204 1.18 -25.70 1.48
CA SER A 204 0.11 -24.73 1.77
C SER A 204 0.40 -23.35 1.20
N PHE A 205 1.66 -22.89 1.22
CA PHE A 205 2.04 -21.61 0.61
C PHE A 205 1.89 -21.65 -0.92
N TYR A 206 2.53 -22.61 -1.60
CA TYR A 206 2.48 -22.68 -3.06
C TYR A 206 1.08 -23.05 -3.58
N GLY A 207 0.28 -23.75 -2.78
CA GLY A 207 -1.13 -24.03 -3.07
C GLY A 207 -2.03 -22.79 -3.12
N LEU A 208 -1.56 -21.63 -2.63
CA LEU A 208 -2.28 -20.35 -2.79
C LEU A 208 -2.24 -19.84 -4.24
N PHE A 209 -1.42 -20.42 -5.10
CA PHE A 209 -1.17 -19.94 -6.44
C PHE A 209 -1.36 -21.05 -7.49
N VAL A 210 -1.77 -20.64 -8.69
CA VAL A 210 -1.94 -21.54 -9.83
C VAL A 210 -1.25 -20.93 -11.05
N ASN A 211 -0.41 -21.72 -11.72
CA ASN A 211 0.21 -21.33 -12.98
C ASN A 211 -0.47 -22.04 -14.16
N ASN A 212 -1.41 -21.36 -14.81
CA ASN A 212 -2.13 -21.94 -15.94
C ASN A 212 -1.32 -22.03 -17.24
N TYR A 213 -0.25 -21.24 -17.36
CA TYR A 213 0.47 -21.04 -18.63
C TYR A 213 1.91 -21.55 -18.61
N GLY A 214 2.43 -21.96 -17.45
CA GLY A 214 3.80 -22.44 -17.29
C GLY A 214 4.89 -21.35 -17.39
N ARG A 215 4.51 -20.07 -17.54
CA ARG A 215 5.48 -18.94 -17.56
C ARG A 215 5.89 -18.52 -16.15
N ILE A 216 7.08 -17.96 -15.99
CA ILE A 216 7.68 -17.62 -14.69
C ILE A 216 6.81 -16.61 -13.90
N ASP A 217 6.31 -15.58 -14.58
CA ASP A 217 5.44 -14.52 -14.05
C ASP A 217 3.94 -14.82 -14.26
N GLY A 218 3.60 -16.10 -14.37
CA GLY A 218 2.30 -16.58 -14.80
C GLY A 218 1.34 -17.00 -13.71
N ASN A 219 1.77 -16.92 -12.46
CA ASN A 219 0.96 -17.35 -11.34
C ASN A 219 -0.20 -16.37 -11.12
N ILE A 220 -1.34 -16.92 -10.73
CA ILE A 220 -2.49 -16.19 -10.24
C ILE A 220 -2.92 -16.79 -8.90
N ALA A 221 -3.59 -16.00 -8.06
CA ALA A 221 -4.17 -16.52 -6.83
C ALA A 221 -5.16 -17.66 -7.13
N ALA A 222 -5.10 -18.74 -6.36
CA ALA A 222 -5.98 -19.90 -6.51
C ALA A 222 -7.47 -19.52 -6.40
N ASP A 223 -7.79 -18.53 -5.56
CA ASP A 223 -9.14 -17.96 -5.44
C ASP A 223 -9.62 -17.33 -6.76
N LEU A 224 -8.76 -16.55 -7.43
CA LEU A 224 -9.08 -15.95 -8.74
C LEU A 224 -9.27 -17.03 -9.81
N GLN A 225 -8.46 -18.10 -9.77
CA GLN A 225 -8.65 -19.25 -10.65
C GLN A 225 -9.99 -19.95 -10.37
N MET A 226 -10.38 -20.09 -9.11
CA MET A 226 -11.67 -20.66 -8.74
C MET A 226 -12.82 -19.80 -9.28
N GLU A 227 -12.73 -18.47 -9.21
CA GLU A 227 -13.70 -17.56 -9.82
C GLU A 227 -13.80 -17.79 -11.34
N HIS A 228 -12.67 -17.95 -12.03
CA HIS A 228 -12.64 -18.25 -13.45
C HIS A 228 -13.31 -19.59 -13.78
N LEU A 229 -13.08 -20.63 -12.98
CA LEU A 229 -13.71 -21.93 -13.14
C LEU A 229 -15.23 -21.85 -12.90
N ILE A 230 -15.66 -21.18 -11.83
CA ILE A 230 -17.08 -20.98 -11.52
C ILE A 230 -17.78 -20.25 -12.67
N ARG A 231 -17.14 -19.23 -13.25
CA ARG A 231 -17.70 -18.50 -14.39
C ARG A 231 -17.88 -19.38 -15.62
N LYS A 232 -16.93 -20.27 -15.91
CA LYS A 232 -17.03 -21.25 -17.00
C LYS A 232 -18.17 -22.23 -16.76
N ILE A 233 -18.28 -22.76 -15.55
CA ILE A 233 -19.36 -23.66 -15.13
C ILE A 233 -20.73 -22.98 -15.27
N LYS A 234 -20.88 -21.73 -14.79
CA LYS A 234 -22.11 -20.95 -14.95
C LYS A 234 -22.49 -20.74 -16.42
N THR A 235 -21.51 -20.54 -17.29
CA THR A 235 -21.73 -20.41 -18.74
C THR A 235 -22.23 -21.74 -19.32
N LEU A 236 -21.64 -22.86 -18.91
CA LEU A 236 -22.08 -24.19 -19.30
C LEU A 236 -23.53 -24.46 -18.85
N PHE A 237 -23.90 -24.07 -17.63
CA PHE A 237 -25.27 -24.19 -17.14
C PHE A 237 -26.27 -23.37 -17.95
N LYS A 238 -25.91 -22.12 -18.28
CA LYS A 238 -26.75 -21.28 -19.14
C LYS A 238 -26.99 -21.94 -20.51
N ASN A 239 -25.98 -22.62 -21.05
CA ASN A 239 -26.05 -23.28 -22.35
C ASN A 239 -26.76 -24.65 -22.33
N CYS A 240 -27.00 -25.25 -21.15
CA CYS A 240 -27.69 -26.53 -21.05
C CYS A 240 -29.22 -26.45 -21.23
N GLY A 241 -29.79 -25.25 -21.25
CA GLY A 241 -31.23 -25.05 -21.45
C GLY A 241 -32.06 -25.55 -20.25
N PRO A 242 -33.37 -25.81 -20.44
CA PRO A 242 -34.28 -26.18 -19.36
C PRO A 242 -34.04 -27.58 -18.75
N ASN A 243 -33.24 -28.45 -19.39
CA ASN A 243 -32.94 -29.81 -18.90
C ASN A 243 -31.79 -29.84 -17.87
N ASN A 244 -31.89 -28.97 -16.86
CA ASN A 244 -30.90 -28.77 -15.80
C ASN A 244 -31.16 -29.70 -14.60
N ILE A 245 -31.17 -31.02 -14.83
CA ILE A 245 -31.18 -31.99 -13.73
C ILE A 245 -29.78 -31.99 -13.08
N GLU A 246 -29.73 -32.00 -11.75
CA GLU A 246 -28.48 -31.95 -10.98
C GLU A 246 -27.47 -33.01 -11.40
N SER A 247 -27.92 -34.24 -11.65
CA SER A 247 -27.06 -35.33 -12.12
C SER A 247 -26.40 -35.05 -13.48
N SER A 248 -27.12 -34.38 -14.39
CA SER A 248 -26.61 -33.95 -15.69
C SER A 248 -25.58 -32.82 -15.52
N ILE A 249 -25.87 -31.87 -14.64
CA ILE A 249 -24.98 -30.77 -14.26
C ILE A 249 -23.65 -31.28 -13.71
N ILE A 250 -23.67 -32.23 -12.77
CA ILE A 250 -22.46 -32.81 -12.18
C ILE A 250 -21.63 -33.51 -13.25
N LYS A 251 -22.26 -34.33 -14.10
CA LYS A 251 -21.57 -35.04 -15.21
C LYS A 251 -20.88 -34.05 -16.15
N LYS A 252 -21.57 -32.98 -16.57
CA LYS A 252 -21.00 -31.98 -17.48
C LYS A 252 -19.91 -31.13 -16.81
N SER A 253 -20.06 -30.80 -15.53
CA SER A 253 -19.06 -30.06 -14.77
C SER A 253 -17.76 -30.86 -14.64
N LYS A 254 -17.83 -32.17 -14.42
CA LYS A 254 -16.66 -33.07 -14.43
C LYS A 254 -15.97 -33.13 -15.79
N ALA A 255 -16.73 -33.04 -16.87
CA ALA A 255 -16.20 -33.08 -18.24
C ALA A 255 -15.69 -31.73 -18.76
N ILE A 256 -15.80 -30.65 -17.98
CA ILE A 256 -15.53 -29.28 -18.47
C ILE A 256 -14.09 -29.10 -18.98
N GLY A 257 -13.11 -29.75 -18.34
CA GLY A 257 -11.72 -29.69 -18.78
C GLY A 257 -11.53 -30.25 -20.19
N GLY A 258 -12.07 -31.45 -20.45
CA GLY A 258 -12.03 -32.08 -21.77
C GLY A 258 -12.82 -31.29 -22.82
N LEU A 259 -14.01 -30.79 -22.47
CA LEU A 259 -14.82 -29.95 -23.37
C LEU A 259 -14.07 -28.69 -23.80
N MET A 260 -13.37 -28.05 -22.87
CA MET A 260 -12.57 -26.86 -23.17
C MET A 260 -11.39 -27.18 -24.10
N GLN A 261 -10.71 -28.29 -23.87
CA GLN A 261 -9.59 -28.72 -24.72
C GLN A 261 -10.06 -29.04 -26.13
N ILE A 262 -11.17 -29.78 -26.27
CA ILE A 262 -11.78 -30.10 -27.57
C ILE A 262 -12.20 -28.81 -28.28
N SER A 263 -12.88 -27.90 -27.58
CA SER A 263 -13.29 -26.60 -28.16
C SER A 263 -12.08 -25.81 -28.65
N SER A 264 -11.01 -25.71 -27.85
CA SER A 264 -9.81 -24.97 -28.25
C SER A 264 -9.12 -25.61 -29.46
N ASN A 265 -9.05 -26.95 -29.51
CA ASN A 265 -8.46 -27.66 -30.64
C ASN A 265 -9.31 -27.52 -31.91
N PHE A 266 -10.63 -27.56 -31.78
CA PHE A 266 -11.55 -27.33 -32.88
C PHE A 266 -11.38 -25.92 -33.45
N ASP A 267 -11.38 -24.89 -32.59
CA ASP A 267 -11.17 -23.50 -32.99
C ASP A 267 -9.83 -23.31 -33.72
N ASN A 268 -8.75 -23.93 -33.19
CA ASN A 268 -7.42 -23.90 -33.81
C ASN A 268 -7.40 -24.59 -35.18
N SER A 269 -8.05 -25.75 -35.30
CA SER A 269 -8.03 -26.56 -36.54
C SER A 269 -8.88 -25.95 -37.64
N THR A 270 -9.98 -25.30 -37.27
CA THR A 270 -10.92 -24.68 -38.21
C THR A 270 -10.58 -23.23 -38.52
N SER A 271 -9.49 -22.70 -37.96
CA SER A 271 -9.10 -21.29 -38.07
C SER A 271 -10.27 -20.35 -37.76
N VAL A 272 -11.12 -20.74 -36.80
CA VAL A 272 -12.24 -19.89 -36.38
C VAL A 272 -11.65 -18.55 -35.97
N ILE A 273 -12.11 -17.49 -36.63
CA ILE A 273 -11.69 -16.14 -36.31
C ILE A 273 -12.27 -15.82 -34.94
N THR A 274 -11.50 -16.11 -33.90
CA THR A 274 -11.80 -15.64 -32.55
C THR A 274 -11.63 -14.14 -32.58
N ARG A 275 -12.72 -13.42 -32.84
CA ARG A 275 -12.79 -11.96 -32.72
C ARG A 275 -12.64 -11.62 -31.24
N SER A 276 -11.41 -11.71 -30.73
CA SER A 276 -11.09 -11.15 -29.44
C SER A 276 -11.41 -9.67 -29.57
N GLN A 277 -12.38 -9.17 -28.80
CA GLN A 277 -12.46 -7.75 -28.52
C GLN A 277 -11.24 -7.39 -27.66
N LYS A 278 -10.05 -7.45 -28.25
CA LYS A 278 -8.86 -6.73 -27.79
C LYS A 278 -9.23 -5.28 -28.01
N HIS A 279 -9.93 -4.68 -27.06
CA HIS A 279 -9.97 -3.23 -27.03
C HIS A 279 -8.53 -2.76 -27.05
N LYS A 280 -8.19 -1.85 -27.95
CA LYS A 280 -6.90 -1.15 -27.88
C LYS A 280 -6.76 -0.68 -26.42
N ASN A 281 -5.73 -1.17 -25.74
CA ASN A 281 -5.40 -0.67 -24.41
C ASN A 281 -5.17 0.83 -24.58
N LYS A 282 -6.03 1.65 -23.97
CA LYS A 282 -5.79 3.09 -23.93
C LYS A 282 -4.46 3.30 -23.23
N ASN A 283 -3.58 4.06 -23.88
CA ASN A 283 -2.31 4.43 -23.28
C ASN A 283 -2.58 5.37 -22.11
N ALA A 284 -1.96 5.10 -20.96
CA ALA A 284 -2.06 5.95 -19.77
C ALA A 284 -0.84 6.87 -19.61
N TYR A 285 0.11 6.81 -20.55
CA TYR A 285 1.35 7.57 -20.50
C TYR A 285 1.11 9.08 -20.35
N ASP A 286 0.22 9.67 -21.13
CA ASP A 286 -0.04 11.11 -21.06
C ASP A 286 -0.63 11.53 -19.71
N ASP A 287 -1.48 10.68 -19.11
CA ASP A 287 -2.03 10.90 -17.78
C ASP A 287 -0.95 10.76 -16.70
N GLU A 288 -0.06 9.77 -16.81
CA GLU A 288 1.09 9.56 -15.91
C GLU A 288 2.07 10.73 -15.94
N VAL A 289 2.44 11.19 -17.14
CA VAL A 289 3.32 12.36 -17.33
C VAL A 289 2.70 13.61 -16.69
N LYS A 290 1.39 13.80 -16.84
CA LYS A 290 0.69 14.93 -16.22
C LYS A 290 0.74 14.86 -14.68
N VAL A 291 0.51 13.67 -14.09
CA VAL A 291 0.62 13.49 -12.64
C VAL A 291 2.05 13.78 -12.16
N ILE A 292 3.07 13.30 -12.88
CA ILE A 292 4.48 13.57 -12.54
C ILE A 292 4.78 15.08 -12.58
N GLN A 293 4.30 15.80 -13.61
CA GLN A 293 4.47 17.24 -13.71
C GLN A 293 3.79 18.00 -12.56
N GLU A 294 2.56 17.62 -12.20
CA GLU A 294 1.84 18.19 -11.06
C GLU A 294 2.59 17.91 -9.74
N LEU A 295 3.06 16.67 -9.52
CA LEU A 295 3.85 16.31 -8.34
C LEU A 295 5.14 17.12 -8.24
N ARG A 296 5.80 17.38 -9.36
CA ARG A 296 7.05 18.14 -9.39
C ARG A 296 6.85 19.61 -9.00
N GLN A 297 5.72 20.20 -9.38
CA GLN A 297 5.32 21.55 -8.95
C GLN A 297 5.06 21.59 -7.44
N GLU A 298 4.32 20.61 -6.94
CA GLU A 298 3.95 20.53 -5.52
C GLU A 298 5.14 20.22 -4.61
N GLN A 299 6.13 19.44 -5.08
CA GLN A 299 7.32 19.00 -4.33
C GLN A 299 6.95 18.32 -3.00
N PRO A 300 6.35 17.11 -3.05
CA PRO A 300 5.83 16.44 -1.86
C PRO A 300 6.93 16.06 -0.86
N PHE A 301 8.17 15.79 -1.31
CA PHE A 301 9.23 15.32 -0.41
C PHE A 301 10.09 16.44 0.21
N LYS A 302 9.88 17.69 -0.22
CA LYS A 302 10.51 18.86 0.41
C LYS A 302 9.61 19.39 1.51
N CYS A 303 10.16 19.59 2.70
CA CYS A 303 9.41 20.21 3.79
C CYS A 303 9.12 21.68 3.44
N LYS A 304 7.84 22.08 3.43
CA LYS A 304 7.46 23.51 3.53
C LYS A 304 6.45 23.68 4.65
N LEU A 305 6.57 24.80 5.34
CA LEU A 305 5.76 25.17 6.49
C LEU A 305 4.28 25.36 6.10
N GLY A 306 3.37 24.92 6.97
CA GLY A 306 1.93 25.21 6.86
C GLY A 306 1.15 24.50 5.75
N ARG A 307 1.71 23.49 5.05
CA ARG A 307 0.93 22.71 4.08
C ARG A 307 -0.02 21.74 4.76
N SER A 308 -1.30 21.85 4.45
CA SER A 308 -2.33 20.93 4.95
C SER A 308 -3.25 20.43 3.82
N LEU A 309 -3.70 19.17 3.94
CA LEU A 309 -4.56 18.50 2.96
C LEU A 309 -6.00 18.43 3.46
N ARG A 310 -6.89 19.27 2.92
CA ARG A 310 -8.32 19.39 3.32
C ARG A 310 -9.12 18.08 3.42
N LYS A 311 -8.74 17.05 2.66
CA LYS A 311 -9.46 15.76 2.62
C LYS A 311 -8.80 14.67 3.46
N PHE A 312 -7.55 14.88 3.85
CA PHE A 312 -6.74 13.86 4.48
C PHE A 312 -6.01 14.46 5.69
N ASP A 313 -6.79 14.74 6.72
CA ASP A 313 -6.26 15.32 7.95
C ASP A 313 -5.49 14.27 8.76
N ASN A 314 -4.45 14.69 9.48
CA ASN A 314 -3.68 13.87 10.43
C ASN A 314 -2.98 12.64 9.84
N ILE A 315 -2.52 12.72 8.58
CA ILE A 315 -1.67 11.66 8.03
C ILE A 315 -0.32 11.69 8.75
N ARG A 316 0.09 10.53 9.28
CA ARG A 316 1.40 10.34 9.89
C ARG A 316 2.18 9.29 9.11
N ALA A 317 3.41 9.64 8.81
CA ALA A 317 4.45 8.75 8.31
C ALA A 317 5.48 8.52 9.43
N PRO A 318 6.02 7.30 9.59
CA PRO A 318 5.63 6.08 8.87
C PRO A 318 4.23 5.59 9.30
N ALA A 319 3.53 4.83 8.45
CA ALA A 319 2.11 4.48 8.66
C ALA A 319 1.86 3.65 9.93
N GLU A 320 2.88 2.93 10.40
CA GLU A 320 2.92 2.15 11.63
C GLU A 320 3.25 2.97 12.89
N ALA A 321 3.57 4.27 12.77
CA ALA A 321 3.98 5.11 13.91
C ALA A 321 2.94 5.19 15.03
N CYS A 322 1.67 4.96 14.72
CA CYS A 322 0.58 4.96 15.71
C CYS A 322 0.46 3.61 16.48
N LEU A 323 1.27 2.61 16.18
CA LEU A 323 1.20 1.28 16.80
C LEU A 323 1.92 1.27 18.15
N ASP A 324 1.18 0.95 19.21
CA ASP A 324 1.79 0.60 20.50
C ASP A 324 2.44 -0.79 20.43
N ASN A 325 3.76 -0.83 20.53
CA ASN A 325 4.54 -2.06 20.48
C ASN A 325 4.21 -3.02 21.63
N ASN A 326 3.94 -2.52 22.84
CA ASN A 326 3.64 -3.38 23.99
C ASN A 326 2.31 -4.08 23.80
N TYR A 327 1.29 -3.32 23.42
CA TYR A 327 -0.03 -3.86 23.07
C TYR A 327 0.05 -4.83 21.87
N TYR A 328 0.84 -4.50 20.86
CA TYR A 328 1.03 -5.35 19.68
C TYR A 328 1.66 -6.71 20.05
N ILE A 329 2.70 -6.72 20.88
CA ILE A 329 3.35 -7.95 21.35
C ILE A 329 2.39 -8.78 22.22
N ALA A 330 1.65 -8.13 23.13
CA ALA A 330 0.65 -8.81 23.94
C ALA A 330 -0.45 -9.45 23.09
N TRP A 331 -0.91 -8.74 22.04
CA TRP A 331 -1.88 -9.24 21.08
C TRP A 331 -1.37 -10.46 20.30
N ILE A 332 -0.12 -10.43 19.83
CA ILE A 332 0.52 -11.57 19.16
C ILE A 332 0.57 -12.78 20.11
N LYS A 333 1.07 -12.60 21.33
CA LYS A 333 1.19 -13.69 22.33
C LYS A 333 -0.15 -14.32 22.66
N HIS A 334 -1.19 -13.50 22.83
CA HIS A 334 -2.54 -13.99 23.10
C HIS A 334 -3.02 -14.94 21.99
N TYR A 335 -2.92 -14.52 20.72
CA TYR A 335 -3.42 -15.32 19.60
C TYR A 335 -2.49 -16.48 19.21
N GLN A 336 -1.19 -16.37 19.45
CA GLN A 336 -0.27 -17.50 19.30
C GLN A 336 -0.73 -18.70 20.12
N ASN A 337 -1.04 -18.48 21.40
CA ASN A 337 -1.54 -19.54 22.28
C ASN A 337 -2.87 -20.11 21.78
N VAL A 338 -3.78 -19.26 21.33
CA VAL A 338 -5.08 -19.68 20.78
C VAL A 338 -4.90 -20.60 19.58
N PHE A 339 -3.99 -20.27 18.65
CA PHE A 339 -3.79 -21.04 17.42
C PHE A 339 -2.96 -22.32 17.63
N THR A 340 -2.12 -22.38 18.66
CA THR A 340 -1.35 -23.60 18.98
C THR A 340 -2.14 -24.60 19.84
N CYS A 341 -3.16 -24.13 20.56
CA CYS A 341 -3.95 -24.95 21.48
C CYS A 341 -5.19 -25.59 20.84
N ASP A 342 -5.47 -25.39 19.55
CA ASP A 342 -6.52 -26.10 18.80
C ASP A 342 -5.89 -27.25 17.99
N PRO A 343 -5.93 -28.52 18.47
CA PRO A 343 -5.44 -29.67 17.73
C PRO A 343 -6.54 -30.34 16.88
N SER A 344 -7.71 -29.69 16.74
CA SER A 344 -8.92 -30.25 16.13
C SER A 344 -9.19 -29.72 14.71
N GLN A 345 -8.18 -29.74 13.84
CA GLN A 345 -8.37 -29.63 12.39
C GLN A 345 -7.69 -30.76 11.63
#